data_AF-A0A532EQ26-F1
#
_entry.id   AF-A0A532EQ26-F1
#
_cell.length_a   1.000
_cell.length_b   1.000
_cell.length_c   1.000
_cell.angle_alpha   90.00
_cell.angle_beta   90.00
_cell.angle_gamma   90.00
#
_symmetry.space_group_name_H-M   'P 1'
#
loop_
_entity.id
_entity.type
_entity.pdbx_description
1 polymer ?
#
loop_
_entity_poly.entity_id
_entity_poly.type
_entity_poly.pdbx_seq_one_letter_code
_entity_poly.pdbx_strand_id
1 'polypeptide(L)'
;RELGEQCGIASYLIDAASDINPTWLANVQAVGITAGASAPEVLVEEVVTYLKTFGEAEVRDLTVIEEDVEFLLPKELISIESSNKSAGAQVG
;
A
#
# COMPACT_ATOMS: atom_id res chain seq x y z
N ARG A 1 -2.75 12.43 -4.70
CA ARG A 1 -3.94 13.27 -4.96
C ARG A 1 -3.57 14.62 -5.58
N GLU A 2 -2.85 15.48 -4.88
CA GLU A 2 -2.57 16.88 -5.28
C GLU A 2 -1.95 17.01 -6.69
N LEU A 3 -0.94 16.21 -7.01
CA LEU A 3 -0.30 16.24 -8.34
C LEU A 3 -1.26 15.80 -9.47
N GLY A 4 -2.07 14.77 -9.23
CA GLY A 4 -3.03 14.31 -10.22
C GLY A 4 -4.13 15.35 -10.47
N GLU A 5 -4.62 16.00 -9.40
CA GLU A 5 -5.54 17.13 -9.51
C GLU A 5 -4.93 18.31 -10.30
N GLN A 6 -3.65 18.63 -10.08
CA GLN A 6 -2.93 19.64 -10.86
C GLN A 6 -2.81 19.28 -12.35
N CYS A 7 -2.70 17.99 -12.67
CA CYS A 7 -2.70 17.48 -14.04
C CYS A 7 -4.12 17.36 -14.64
N GLY A 8 -5.18 17.73 -13.91
CA GLY A 8 -6.57 17.60 -14.35
C GLY A 8 -7.10 16.17 -14.34
N ILE A 9 -6.43 15.27 -13.63
CA ILE A 9 -6.80 13.85 -13.52
C ILE A 9 -7.54 13.65 -12.19
N ALA A 10 -8.73 13.05 -12.26
CA ALA A 10 -9.49 12.67 -11.06
C ALA A 10 -8.62 11.79 -10.15
N SER A 11 -8.39 12.26 -8.93
CA SER A 11 -7.47 11.63 -7.99
C SER A 11 -8.09 11.60 -6.61
N TYR A 12 -7.98 10.47 -5.92
CA TYR A 12 -8.60 10.26 -4.62
C TYR A 12 -7.54 9.72 -3.65
N LEU A 13 -7.64 10.14 -2.39
CA LEU A 13 -6.88 9.54 -1.29
C LEU A 13 -7.87 8.68 -0.51
N ILE A 14 -7.55 7.41 -0.33
CA ILE A 14 -8.37 6.41 0.35
C ILE A 14 -7.51 5.71 1.42
N ASP A 15 -8.12 5.30 2.52
CA ASP A 15 -7.44 4.55 3.57
C ASP A 15 -7.61 3.04 3.38
N ALA A 16 -8.74 2.61 2.80
CA ALA A 16 -9.04 1.23 2.48
C ALA A 16 -9.80 1.08 1.16
N ALA A 17 -9.83 -0.13 0.61
CA ALA A 17 -10.58 -0.45 -0.61
C ALA A 17 -12.08 -0.12 -0.49
N SER A 18 -12.65 -0.16 0.72
CA SER A 18 -14.05 0.18 0.99
C SER A 18 -14.38 1.66 0.77
N ASP A 19 -13.38 2.54 0.76
CA ASP A 19 -13.58 3.98 0.56
C ASP A 19 -13.75 4.35 -0.92
N ILE A 20 -13.51 3.39 -1.81
CA ILE A 20 -13.68 3.59 -3.26
C ILE A 20 -15.17 3.72 -3.55
N ASN A 21 -15.56 4.89 -4.06
CA ASN A 21 -16.92 5.09 -4.53
C ASN A 21 -17.06 4.53 -5.97
N PRO A 22 -17.96 3.55 -6.21
CA PRO A 22 -18.19 2.98 -7.54
C PRO A 22 -18.46 4.01 -8.65
N THR A 23 -19.06 5.15 -8.29
CA THR A 23 -19.34 6.21 -9.27
C THR A 23 -18.09 6.85 -9.85
N TRP A 24 -16.94 6.77 -9.16
CA TRP A 24 -15.65 7.25 -9.68
C TRP A 24 -15.17 6.42 -10.88
N LEU A 25 -15.64 5.18 -11.00
CA LEU A 25 -15.23 4.23 -12.05
C LEU A 25 -16.14 4.31 -13.29
N ALA A 26 -17.19 5.13 -13.25
CA ALA A 26 -18.10 5.29 -14.38
C ALA A 26 -17.36 5.87 -15.59
N ASN A 27 -17.36 5.14 -16.72
CA ASN A 27 -16.67 5.49 -17.96
C ASN A 27 -15.14 5.58 -17.86
N VAL A 28 -14.53 5.02 -16.81
CA VAL A 28 -13.08 4.93 -16.67
C VAL A 28 -12.56 3.66 -17.35
N GLN A 29 -11.58 3.80 -18.25
CA GLN A 29 -10.95 2.68 -18.94
C GLN A 29 -9.65 2.21 -18.27
N ALA A 30 -9.01 3.08 -17.50
CA ALA A 30 -7.74 2.80 -16.84
C ALA A 30 -7.68 3.51 -15.48
N VAL A 31 -7.20 2.80 -14.47
CA VAL A 31 -7.03 3.31 -13.10
C VAL A 31 -5.55 3.20 -12.74
N GLY A 32 -4.94 4.31 -12.36
CA GLY A 32 -3.61 4.34 -11.77
C GLY A 32 -3.73 4.15 -10.26
N ILE A 33 -2.94 3.22 -9.71
CA ILE A 33 -2.88 2.95 -8.27
C ILE A 33 -1.46 3.28 -7.81
N THR A 34 -1.35 3.99 -6.69
CA THR A 34 -0.09 4.28 -6.03
C THR A 34 -0.33 4.36 -4.53
N ALA A 35 0.70 4.06 -3.75
CA ALA A 35 0.66 4.11 -2.31
C ALA A 35 1.69 5.12 -1.80
N GLY A 36 1.39 5.77 -0.69
CA GLY A 36 2.40 6.54 0.03
C GLY A 36 3.48 5.60 0.59
N ALA A 37 4.69 6.12 0.83
CA ALA A 37 5.83 5.32 1.31
C ALA A 37 5.59 4.55 2.63
N SER A 38 4.57 4.93 3.41
CA SER A 38 4.21 4.30 4.68
C SER A 38 3.04 3.31 4.58
N ALA A 39 2.44 3.13 3.40
CA ALA A 39 1.30 2.25 3.23
C ALA A 39 1.77 0.80 3.07
N PRO A 40 1.24 -0.16 3.85
CA PRO A 40 1.52 -1.58 3.66
C PRO A 40 1.08 -2.08 2.27
N GLU A 41 1.87 -2.98 1.68
CA GLU A 41 1.60 -3.60 0.37
C GLU A 41 0.21 -4.27 0.31
N VAL A 42 -0.21 -4.92 1.41
CA VAL A 42 -1.51 -5.59 1.50
C VAL A 42 -2.68 -4.65 1.20
N LEU A 43 -2.59 -3.37 1.54
CA LEU A 43 -3.66 -2.40 1.23
C LEU A 43 -3.77 -2.15 -0.27
N VAL A 44 -2.64 -2.13 -0.98
CA VAL A 44 -2.61 -1.99 -2.45
C VAL A 44 -3.22 -3.23 -3.10
N GLU A 45 -2.85 -4.42 -2.63
CA GLU A 45 -3.41 -5.69 -3.11
C GLU A 45 -4.93 -5.77 -2.90
N GLU A 46 -5.43 -5.30 -1.75
CA GLU A 46 -6.86 -5.22 -1.45
C GLU A 46 -7.60 -4.29 -2.42
N VAL A 47 -7.02 -3.13 -2.72
CA VAL A 47 -7.57 -2.18 -3.72
C VAL A 47 -7.60 -2.81 -5.11
N VAL A 48 -6.52 -3.46 -5.53
CA VAL A 48 -6.46 -4.18 -6.82
C VAL A 48 -7.53 -5.26 -6.89
N THR A 49 -7.68 -6.04 -5.82
CA THR A 49 -8.68 -7.12 -5.74
C THR A 49 -10.10 -6.57 -5.80
N TYR A 50 -10.37 -5.46 -5.10
CA TYR A 50 -11.66 -4.79 -5.13
C TYR A 50 -11.99 -4.27 -6.54
N LEU A 51 -11.04 -3.62 -7.21
CA LEU A 51 -11.25 -3.08 -8.57
C LEU A 51 -11.52 -4.18 -9.60
N LYS A 52 -10.91 -5.37 -9.45
CA LYS A 52 -11.21 -6.55 -10.28
C LYS A 52 -12.66 -7.03 -10.15
N THR A 53 -13.39 -6.65 -9.11
CA THR A 53 -14.81 -7.04 -8.98
C THR A 53 -15.74 -6.27 -9.92
N PHE A 54 -15.28 -5.15 -10.50
CA PHE A 54 -16.07 -4.31 -11.40
C PHE A 54 -16.00 -4.75 -12.86
N GLY A 55 -15.10 -5.68 -13.21
CA GLY A 55 -14.96 -6.22 -14.56
C GLY A 55 -13.65 -6.97 -14.76
N GLU A 56 -13.47 -7.50 -15.97
CA GLU A 56 -12.21 -8.09 -16.38
C GLU A 56 -11.16 -6.99 -16.55
N ALA A 57 -10.23 -6.92 -15.59
CA ALA A 57 -9.12 -5.96 -15.60
C ALA A 57 -7.78 -6.68 -15.63
N GLU A 58 -6.90 -6.24 -16.52
CA GLU A 58 -5.50 -6.64 -16.55
C GLU A 58 -4.70 -5.73 -15.60
N VAL A 59 -3.93 -6.33 -14.69
CA VAL A 59 -3.04 -5.58 -13.80
C VAL A 59 -1.65 -5.59 -14.40
N ARG A 60 -1.04 -4.41 -14.50
CA ARG A 60 0.33 -4.24 -14.99
C ARG A 60 1.11 -3.40 -13.99
N ASP A 61 2.22 -3.94 -13.53
CA ASP A 61 3.17 -3.20 -12.71
C ASP A 61 3.97 -2.24 -13.59
N LEU A 62 4.06 -0.99 -13.16
CA LEU A 62 4.78 0.07 -13.87
C LEU A 62 5.94 0.56 -13.00
N THR A 63 7.11 -0.03 -13.18
CA THR A 63 8.35 0.41 -12.54
C THR A 63 9.10 1.37 -13.48
N VAL A 64 9.25 2.63 -13.06
CA VAL A 64 9.97 3.65 -13.84
C VAL A 64 11.42 3.80 -13.37
N ILE A 65 11.67 3.60 -12.07
CA ILE A 65 12.98 3.70 -11.42
C ILE A 65 13.04 2.58 -10.37
N GLU A 66 14.14 1.82 -10.37
CA GLU A 66 14.44 0.88 -9.28
C GLU A 66 15.13 1.62 -8.14
N GLU A 67 14.62 1.44 -6.92
CA GLU A 67 15.19 2.00 -5.69
C GLU A 67 15.73 0.86 -4.82
N ASP A 68 17.03 0.86 -4.52
CA ASP A 68 17.73 -0.17 -3.73
C ASP A 68 18.43 0.47 -2.52
N VAL A 69 17.64 1.15 -1.67
CA VAL A 69 18.13 1.83 -0.47
C VAL A 69 17.63 1.08 0.76
N GLU A 70 18.54 0.43 1.47
CA GLU A 70 18.25 -0.26 2.74
C GLU A 70 18.87 0.51 3.92
N PHE A 71 18.05 0.81 4.93
CA PHE A 71 18.51 1.37 6.20
C PHE A 71 18.66 0.26 7.24
N LEU A 72 19.91 -0.18 7.45
CA LEU A 72 20.20 -1.20 8.44
C LEU A 72 19.96 -0.70 9.87
N LEU A 73 19.40 -1.56 10.71
CA LEU A 73 19.23 -1.31 12.13
C LEU A 73 20.61 -1.14 12.81
N PRO A 74 20.81 -0.08 13.62
CA PRO A 74 21.98 0.06 14.47
C PRO A 74 22.20 -1.18 15.34
N LYS A 75 23.46 -1.63 15.45
CA LYS A 75 23.84 -2.85 16.20
C LYS A 75 23.32 -2.88 17.64
N GLU A 76 23.15 -1.71 18.25
CA GLU A 76 22.66 -1.52 19.61
C GLU A 76 21.19 -1.96 19.78
N LEU A 77 20.35 -1.84 18.73
CA LEU A 77 18.93 -2.20 18.77
C LEU A 77 18.68 -3.70 18.55
N ILE A 78 19.56 -4.38 17.81
CA ILE A 78 19.47 -5.82 17.50
C ILE A 78 19.63 -6.66 18.79
N SER A 79 20.40 -6.17 19.76
CA SER A 79 20.66 -6.89 21.01
C SER A 79 19.49 -6.86 22.00
N ILE A 80 18.56 -5.91 21.88
CA ILE A 80 17.49 -5.70 22.88
C ILE A 80 16.34 -6.70 22.66
N GLU A 81 16.07 -7.10 21.41
CA GLU A 81 15.02 -8.09 21.10
C GLU A 81 15.35 -9.50 21.63
N SER A 82 16.64 -9.86 21.68
CA SER A 82 17.08 -11.19 22.15
C SER A 82 16.93 -11.37 23.67
N SER A 83 16.80 -10.31 24.45
CA SER A 83 16.71 -10.36 25.91
C SER A 83 15.28 -10.28 26.46
N ASN A 84 14.27 -9.98 25.64
CA ASN A 84 12.89 -9.79 26.11
C ASN A 84 11.95 -11.00 25.88
N LYS A 85 12.45 -12.11 25.31
CA LYS A 85 11.62 -13.30 24.99
C LYS A 85 11.62 -14.40 26.07
N SER A 86 12.25 -14.20 27.22
CA SER A 86 12.37 -15.22 28.29
C SER A 86 11.65 -14.89 29.61
N ALA A 87 10.95 -13.75 29.71
CA ALA A 87 10.22 -13.36 30.92
C ALA A 87 8.70 -13.35 30.68
N GLY A 88 8.09 -14.52 30.46
CA GLY A 88 6.65 -14.59 30.25
C GLY A 88 6.04 -15.97 30.01
N ALA A 89 6.53 -17.02 30.68
CA ALA A 89 5.82 -18.30 30.71
C ALA A 89 6.25 -19.13 31.92
N GLN A 90 5.60 -18.93 33.08
CA GLN A 90 5.30 -19.94 34.11
C GLN A 90 4.82 -19.24 35.41
N VAL A 91 3.50 -19.25 35.68
CA VAL A 91 2.88 -19.85 36.88
C VAL A 91 1.35 -19.75 36.77
N GLY A 92 0.69 -20.88 36.99
CA GLY A 92 -0.75 -21.10 36.96
C GLY A 92 -1.05 -22.57 36.73
#